data_AF-A0A9C8ZQF2-F1
#
_entry.id   AF-A0A9C8ZQF2-F1
#
_cell.length_a   1.000
_cell.length_b   1.000
_cell.length_c   1.000
_cell.angle_alpha   90.00
_cell.angle_beta   90.00
_cell.angle_gamma   90.00
#
_symmetry.space_group_name_H-M   'P 1'
#
loop_
_entity.id
_entity.type
_entity.pdbx_description
1 polymer ?
#
loop_
_entity_poly.entity_id
_entity_poly.type
_entity_poly.pdbx_seq_one_letter_code
_entity_poly.pdbx_strand_id
1 'polypeptide(L)'
;MREDRFLYVLLALIVIVFFGIGALYAIYTPPWQAPDEPAHYNYIAQVATEGCCPIIAPGDWDAEYLEELKAAQFPEEADLSAIEYEDHQPPLYYLAALPVYRLSGGGLTALRLLSLVFGAGV
;
A
#
# COMPACT_ATOMS: atom_id res chain seq x y z
N MET A 1 3.71 2.24 39.41
CA MET A 1 2.46 3.06 39.45
C MET A 1 2.59 4.42 38.76
N ARG A 2 3.52 5.31 39.16
CA ARG A 2 3.70 6.64 38.51
C ARG A 2 4.52 6.58 37.22
N GLU A 3 5.53 5.70 37.16
CA GLU A 3 6.40 5.48 36.00
C GLU A 3 5.66 4.76 34.87
N ASP A 4 4.94 3.67 35.16
CA ASP A 4 4.14 2.94 34.15
C ASP A 4 3.12 3.86 33.48
N ARG A 5 2.43 4.70 34.26
CA ARG A 5 1.49 5.68 33.73
C ARG A 5 2.17 6.69 32.81
N PHE A 6 3.38 7.13 33.13
CA PHE A 6 4.14 8.02 32.26
C PHE A 6 4.51 7.33 30.94
N LEU A 7 4.97 6.07 31.00
CA LEU A 7 5.30 5.29 29.81
C LEU A 7 4.09 5.08 28.91
N TYR A 8 2.92 4.74 29.45
CA TYR A 8 1.70 4.58 28.64
C TYR A 8 1.24 5.89 28.01
N VAL A 9 1.34 7.01 28.72
CA VAL A 9 1.01 8.33 28.16
C VAL A 9 1.99 8.68 27.04
N LEU A 10 3.28 8.43 27.22
CA LEU A 10 4.28 8.66 26.19
C LEU A 10 4.05 7.77 24.97
N LEU A 11 3.77 6.49 25.17
CA LEU A 11 3.45 5.56 24.09
C LEU A 11 2.20 6.01 23.33
N ALA A 12 1.13 6.38 24.04
CA ALA A 12 -0.08 6.90 23.41
C ALA A 12 0.20 8.17 22.59
N LEU A 13 1.03 9.08 23.10
CA LEU A 13 1.43 10.27 22.36
C LEU A 13 2.19 9.92 21.08
N ILE A 14 3.14 8.97 21.15
CA ILE A 14 3.90 8.50 19.99
C ILE A 14 2.96 7.90 18.94
N VAL A 15 2.03 7.04 19.36
CA VAL A 15 1.06 6.41 18.46
C VAL A 15 0.13 7.44 17.82
N ILE A 16 -0.34 8.44 18.57
CA ILE A 16 -1.16 9.54 18.04
C ILE A 16 -0.40 10.35 17.00
N VAL A 17 0.86 10.71 17.28
CA VAL A 17 1.70 11.46 16.34
C VAL A 17 2.00 10.61 15.10
N PHE A 18 2.27 9.32 15.25
CA PHE A 18 2.46 8.37 14.15
C PHE A 18 1.23 8.33 13.23
N PHE A 19 0.03 8.15 13.78
CA PHE A 19 -1.20 8.16 12.99
C PHE A 19 -1.45 9.52 12.33
N GLY A 20 -1.18 10.62 13.03
CA GLY A 20 -1.32 11.96 12.48
C GLY A 20 -0.44 12.18 11.25
N ILE A 21 0.86 11.90 11.35
CA ILE A 21 1.81 12.05 10.25
C ILE A 21 1.51 11.06 9.13
N GLY A 22 1.25 9.79 9.48
CA GLY A 22 0.97 8.74 8.52
C GLY A 22 -0.32 8.97 7.72
N ALA A 23 -1.37 9.48 8.36
CA ALA A 23 -2.61 9.82 7.66
C ALA A 23 -2.40 11.01 6.72
N LEU A 24 -1.64 12.03 7.13
CA LEU A 24 -1.27 13.14 6.26
C LEU A 24 -0.48 12.63 5.04
N TYR A 25 0.49 11.74 5.23
CA TYR A 25 1.23 11.11 4.14
C TYR A 25 0.29 10.31 3.21
N ALA A 26 -0.61 9.50 3.77
CA ALA A 26 -1.54 8.68 2.98
C ALA A 26 -2.49 9.53 2.11
N ILE A 27 -2.90 10.70 2.60
CA ILE A 27 -3.84 11.61 1.94
C ILE A 27 -3.15 12.52 0.93
N TYR A 28 -1.97 13.05 1.26
CA TYR A 28 -1.33 14.11 0.48
C TYR A 28 -0.25 13.63 -0.49
N THR A 29 0.26 12.41 -0.34
CA THR A 29 1.12 11.80 -1.36
C THR A 29 0.29 11.57 -2.62
N PRO A 30 0.68 12.10 -3.81
CA PRO A 30 -0.05 11.82 -5.04
C PRO A 30 -0.09 10.31 -5.33
N PRO A 31 -1.07 9.82 -6.11
CA PRO A 31 -1.12 8.42 -6.50
C PRO A 31 0.19 7.96 -7.13
N TRP A 32 0.60 6.73 -6.81
CA TRP A 32 1.69 5.99 -7.48
C TRP A 32 3.10 6.52 -7.26
N GLN A 33 3.27 7.59 -6.47
CA GLN A 33 4.61 8.14 -6.16
C GLN A 33 5.40 7.32 -5.13
N ALA A 34 4.76 6.35 -4.47
CA ALA A 34 5.47 5.38 -3.64
C ALA A 34 6.02 4.26 -4.53
N PRO A 35 7.31 3.88 -4.40
CA PRO A 35 8.04 3.10 -5.41
C PRO A 35 7.31 1.86 -5.95
N ASP A 36 6.77 1.03 -5.05
CA ASP A 36 6.16 -0.26 -5.38
C ASP A 36 4.62 -0.25 -5.21
N GLU A 37 4.04 0.92 -5.02
CA GLU A 37 2.60 1.06 -4.77
C GLU A 37 1.71 0.54 -5.91
N PRO A 38 2.02 0.80 -7.20
CA PRO A 38 1.25 0.21 -8.31
C PRO A 38 1.27 -1.32 -8.29
N ALA A 39 2.44 -1.92 -8.06
CA ALA A 39 2.59 -3.38 -8.04
C ALA A 39 1.79 -4.03 -6.92
N HIS A 40 1.88 -3.49 -5.69
CA HIS A 40 1.09 -4.00 -4.57
C HIS A 40 -0.41 -3.76 -4.74
N TYR A 41 -0.81 -2.65 -5.39
CA TYR A 41 -2.21 -2.40 -5.70
C TYR A 41 -2.74 -3.43 -6.69
N ASN A 42 -1.99 -3.72 -7.75
CA ASN A 42 -2.37 -4.69 -8.77
C ASN A 42 -2.49 -6.10 -8.20
N TYR A 43 -1.59 -6.53 -7.30
CA TYR A 43 -1.74 -7.81 -6.62
C TYR A 43 -3.13 -7.93 -5.94
N ILE A 44 -3.57 -6.89 -5.22
CA ILE A 44 -4.89 -6.89 -4.56
C ILE A 44 -6.01 -6.94 -5.61
N ALA A 45 -5.86 -6.18 -6.69
CA ALA A 45 -6.81 -6.15 -7.79
C ALA A 45 -6.96 -7.53 -8.45
N GLN A 46 -5.84 -8.19 -8.79
CA GLN A 46 -5.80 -9.54 -9.34
C GLN A 46 -6.45 -10.56 -8.38
N VAL A 47 -6.14 -10.51 -7.08
CA VAL A 47 -6.83 -11.36 -6.09
C VAL A 47 -8.33 -11.10 -6.05
N ALA A 48 -8.76 -9.85 -6.25
CA ALA A 48 -10.16 -9.48 -6.25
C ALA A 48 -10.93 -9.96 -7.48
N THR A 49 -10.28 -10.03 -8.65
CA THR A 49 -10.87 -10.37 -9.96
C THR A 49 -10.67 -11.82 -10.37
N GLU A 50 -9.48 -12.37 -10.17
CA GLU A 50 -9.04 -13.68 -10.66
C GLU A 50 -8.93 -14.73 -9.56
N GLY A 51 -8.92 -14.29 -8.30
CA GLY A 51 -8.76 -15.14 -7.13
C GLY A 51 -7.30 -15.31 -6.73
N CYS A 52 -7.07 -16.07 -5.66
CA CYS A 52 -5.71 -16.25 -5.14
C CYS A 52 -4.99 -17.43 -5.82
N CYS A 53 -3.68 -17.39 -6.04
CA CYS A 53 -2.78 -16.26 -5.81
C CYS A 53 -1.98 -15.98 -7.08
N PRO A 54 -1.76 -14.70 -7.44
CA PRO A 54 -0.86 -14.33 -8.50
C PRO A 54 0.50 -15.02 -8.38
N ILE A 55 1.13 -15.28 -9.52
CA ILE A 55 2.45 -15.92 -9.59
C ILE A 55 3.26 -15.09 -10.57
N ILE A 56 4.40 -14.59 -10.09
CA ILE A 56 5.34 -13.84 -10.93
C ILE A 56 5.71 -14.61 -12.20
N ALA A 57 5.64 -13.92 -13.33
CA ALA A 57 5.91 -14.42 -14.66
C ALA A 57 6.97 -13.57 -15.38
N PRO A 58 7.61 -14.12 -16.43
CA PRO A 58 8.45 -13.32 -17.31
C PRO A 58 7.63 -12.24 -18.01
N GLY A 59 7.95 -10.97 -17.77
CA GLY A 59 7.26 -9.81 -18.35
C GLY A 59 6.74 -8.83 -17.30
N ASP A 60 6.50 -9.28 -16.07
CA ASP A 60 5.90 -8.49 -14.99
C ASP A 60 6.81 -7.34 -14.48
N TRP A 61 8.10 -7.39 -14.85
CA TRP A 61 9.09 -6.35 -14.60
C TRP A 61 9.59 -5.77 -15.92
N ASP A 62 9.01 -4.63 -16.32
CA ASP A 62 9.53 -3.80 -17.39
C ASP A 62 10.32 -2.61 -16.80
N ALA A 63 11.64 -2.77 -16.72
CA ALA A 63 12.52 -1.77 -16.13
C ALA A 63 12.48 -0.43 -16.89
N GLU A 64 12.41 -0.47 -18.23
CA GLU A 64 12.45 0.72 -19.07
C GLU A 64 11.17 1.52 -18.87
N TYR A 65 10.02 0.85 -18.91
CA TYR A 65 8.73 1.47 -18.67
C TYR A 65 8.61 2.04 -17.26
N LEU A 66 9.11 1.34 -16.23
CA LEU A 66 9.12 1.84 -14.86
C LEU A 66 9.97 3.11 -14.71
N GLU A 67 11.12 3.20 -15.38
CA GLU A 67 11.92 4.43 -15.38
C GLU A 67 11.22 5.59 -16.10
N GLU A 68 10.54 5.32 -17.22
CA GLU A 68 9.73 6.31 -17.93
C GLU A 68 8.62 6.87 -17.04
N LEU A 69 7.87 6.00 -16.36
CA LEU A 69 6.80 6.38 -15.44
C LEU A 69 7.33 7.22 -14.27
N LYS A 70 8.45 6.83 -13.67
CA LYS A 70 9.09 7.58 -12.58
C LYS A 70 9.55 8.96 -13.05
N ALA A 71 10.16 9.04 -14.22
CA ALA A 71 10.61 10.32 -14.81
C ALA A 71 9.42 11.25 -15.12
N ALA A 72 8.30 10.69 -15.56
CA ALA A 72 7.06 11.42 -15.84
C ALA A 72 6.19 11.67 -14.59
N GLN A 73 6.61 11.20 -13.41
CA GLN A 73 5.85 11.25 -12.16
C GLN A 73 4.46 10.62 -12.26
N PHE A 74 4.32 9.45 -12.90
CA PHE A 74 3.08 8.68 -13.00
C PHE A 74 1.87 9.51 -13.47
N PRO A 75 1.83 9.90 -14.76
CA PRO A 75 0.72 10.68 -15.31
C PRO A 75 -0.62 9.94 -15.15
N GLU A 76 -1.72 10.68 -15.08
CA GLU A 76 -3.05 10.13 -14.76
C GLU A 76 -3.52 9.08 -15.79
N GLU A 77 -3.11 9.25 -17.04
CA GLU A 77 -3.40 8.37 -18.18
C GLU A 77 -2.42 7.18 -18.32
N ALA A 78 -1.44 7.02 -17.42
CA ALA A 78 -0.50 5.92 -17.47
C ALA A 78 -1.21 4.56 -17.32
N ASP A 79 -0.82 3.58 -18.14
CA ASP A 79 -1.26 2.21 -17.98
C ASP A 79 -0.42 1.51 -16.92
N LEU A 80 -0.98 1.36 -15.72
CA LEU A 80 -0.30 0.68 -14.62
C LEU A 80 -0.63 -0.81 -14.56
N SER A 81 -1.51 -1.32 -15.41
CA SER A 81 -2.07 -2.68 -15.27
C SER A 81 -1.03 -3.79 -15.43
N ALA A 82 0.04 -3.55 -16.18
CA ALA A 82 1.12 -4.50 -16.40
C ALA A 82 2.21 -4.50 -15.30
N ILE A 83 2.07 -3.67 -14.26
CA ILE A 83 3.06 -3.58 -13.17
C ILE A 83 2.72 -4.65 -12.13
N GLU A 84 3.32 -5.84 -12.25
CA GLU A 84 2.91 -7.04 -11.49
C GLU A 84 4.09 -7.74 -10.80
N TYR A 85 5.28 -7.12 -10.81
CA TYR A 85 6.51 -7.73 -10.30
C TYR A 85 6.50 -8.13 -8.81
N GLU A 86 5.52 -7.67 -8.02
CA GLU A 86 5.34 -8.06 -6.61
C GLU A 86 4.52 -9.35 -6.45
N ASP A 87 4.14 -10.02 -7.54
CA ASP A 87 3.39 -11.28 -7.54
C ASP A 87 4.18 -12.47 -6.97
N HIS A 88 5.45 -12.25 -6.61
CA HIS A 88 6.25 -13.23 -5.86
C HIS A 88 5.99 -13.18 -4.33
N GLN A 89 5.32 -12.14 -3.83
CA GLN A 89 5.19 -11.91 -2.38
C GLN A 89 4.18 -12.87 -1.72
N PRO A 90 4.37 -13.23 -0.44
CA PRO A 90 3.37 -14.01 0.29
C PRO A 90 2.01 -13.29 0.37
N PRO A 91 0.88 -14.03 0.25
CA PRO A 91 -0.43 -13.44 -0.02
C PRO A 91 -1.09 -12.75 1.19
N LEU A 92 -0.55 -12.86 2.40
CA LEU A 92 -1.25 -12.53 3.64
C LEU A 92 -1.74 -11.07 3.70
N TYR A 93 -0.86 -10.12 3.38
CA TYR A 93 -1.20 -8.70 3.37
C TYR A 93 -2.32 -8.40 2.36
N TYR A 94 -2.22 -8.96 1.16
CA TYR A 94 -3.18 -8.71 0.08
C TYR A 94 -4.55 -9.34 0.36
N LEU A 95 -4.58 -10.53 0.98
CA LEU A 95 -5.82 -11.16 1.45
C LEU A 95 -6.48 -10.34 2.57
N ALA A 96 -5.68 -9.74 3.46
CA ALA A 96 -6.20 -8.84 4.49
C ALA A 96 -6.70 -7.51 3.92
N ALA A 97 -6.08 -7.03 2.83
CA ALA A 97 -6.46 -5.81 2.13
C ALA A 97 -7.70 -5.97 1.24
N LEU A 98 -7.96 -7.18 0.74
CA LEU A 98 -9.09 -7.50 -0.13
C LEU A 98 -10.47 -6.96 0.35
N PRO A 99 -10.90 -7.13 1.62
CA PRO A 99 -12.17 -6.55 2.07
C PRO A 99 -12.17 -5.02 2.01
N VAL A 100 -11.05 -4.37 2.35
CA VAL A 100 -10.92 -2.91 2.27
C VAL A 100 -10.99 -2.45 0.82
N TYR A 101 -10.28 -3.12 -0.08
CA TYR A 101 -10.31 -2.87 -1.52
C TYR A 101 -11.74 -2.94 -2.06
N ARG A 102 -12.48 -4.01 -1.75
CA ARG A 102 -13.86 -4.20 -2.24
C ARG A 102 -14.82 -3.16 -1.69
N LEU A 103 -14.71 -2.82 -0.40
CA LEU A 103 -15.59 -1.84 0.24
C LEU A 103 -15.31 -0.39 -0.20
N SER A 104 -14.07 -0.08 -0.55
CA SER A 104 -13.67 1.24 -1.03
C SER A 104 -13.77 1.42 -2.54
N GLY A 105 -14.06 0.34 -3.28
CA GLY A 105 -14.04 0.35 -4.76
C GLY A 105 -12.65 0.54 -5.34
N GLY A 106 -11.61 -0.01 -4.70
CA GLY A 106 -10.20 0.17 -5.10
C GLY A 106 -9.60 1.50 -4.65
N GLY A 107 -10.17 2.16 -3.64
CA GLY A 107 -9.68 3.45 -3.16
C GLY A 107 -8.26 3.37 -2.56
N LEU A 108 -7.28 4.01 -3.22
CA LEU A 108 -5.87 4.00 -2.83
C LEU A 108 -5.65 4.50 -1.40
N THR A 109 -6.29 5.61 -1.01
CA THR A 109 -6.18 6.16 0.35
C THR A 109 -6.66 5.17 1.41
N ALA A 110 -7.69 4.37 1.14
CA ALA A 110 -8.19 3.37 2.09
C ALA A 110 -7.17 2.25 2.32
N LEU A 111 -6.47 1.83 1.26
CA LEU A 111 -5.40 0.83 1.33
C LEU A 111 -4.17 1.38 2.06
N ARG A 112 -3.78 2.63 1.79
CA ARG A 112 -2.70 3.30 2.53
C ARG A 112 -3.01 3.41 4.03
N LEU A 113 -4.26 3.73 4.38
CA LEU A 113 -4.71 3.78 5.78
C LEU A 113 -4.71 2.39 6.44
N LEU A 114 -4.98 1.31 5.70
CA LEU A 114 -4.83 -0.05 6.20
C LEU A 114 -3.35 -0.34 6.55
N SER A 115 -2.42 -0.01 5.65
CA SER A 115 -0.98 -0.16 5.89
C SER A 115 -0.52 0.65 7.11
N LEU A 116 -1.07 1.85 7.29
CA LEU A 116 -0.81 2.67 8.47
C LEU A 116 -1.28 1.99 9.76
N VAL A 117 -2.45 1.35 9.76
CA VAL A 117 -2.97 0.59 10.91
C VAL A 117 -2.05 -0.58 11.25
N PHE A 118 -1.58 -1.34 10.26
CA PHE A 118 -0.62 -2.43 10.50
C PHE A 118 0.72 -1.91 11.04
N GLY A 119 1.21 -0.79 10.50
CA GLY A 119 2.44 -0.16 10.97
C GLY A 119 2.43 0.30 12.44
N ALA A 120 1.26 0.41 13.07
CA ALA A 120 1.13 0.76 14.49
C ALA A 120 1.49 -0.40 15.45
N GLY A 121 1.68 -1.62 14.95
CA GLY A 121 2.20 -2.74 15.75
C GLY A 121 1.45 -4.07 15.61
N VAL A 122 1.00 -4.41 14.40
CA VAL A 122 0.48 -5.75 14.07
C VAL A 122 1.59 -6.60 13.47
#